data_AF-A0A926CC58-F1
#
_entry.id   AF-A0A926CC58-F1
#
_cell.length_a   1.000
_cell.length_b   1.000
_cell.length_c   1.000
_cell.angle_alpha   90.00
_cell.angle_beta   90.00
_cell.angle_gamma   90.00
#
_symmetry.space_group_name_H-M   'P 1'
#
loop_
_entity.id
_entity.type
_entity.pdbx_description
1 polymer ?
#
loop_
_entity_poly.entity_id
_entity_poly.type
_entity_poly.pdbx_seq_one_letter_code
_entity_poly.pdbx_strand_id
1 'polypeptide(L)'
;MKAFAALYAALDEATGTDDKVDALARYFAAAPPSDAAWALFFLDGRKLPQPVPTRLLRQWAAEESGVPAWLFAECHAAVGDLAETIALLVGQQQTQNAERRTQNTDTASEESSAFSLQPSALLHEWVEQRLLPLR
;
A
#
# COMPACT_ATOMS: atom_id res chain seq x y z
N MET A 1 -0.15 6.58 6.47
CA MET A 1 -0.02 5.33 5.69
C MET A 1 0.97 4.34 6.29
N LYS A 2 2.29 4.61 6.34
CA LYS A 2 3.28 3.62 6.86
C LYS A 2 3.05 3.23 8.33
N ALA A 3 2.74 4.21 9.18
CA ALA A 3 2.45 3.96 10.59
C ALA A 3 1.21 3.05 10.78
N PHE A 4 0.18 3.25 9.96
CA PHE A 4 -1.04 2.43 10.00
C PHE A 4 -0.79 1.01 9.48
N ALA A 5 -0.01 0.85 8.41
CA ALA A 5 0.42 -0.47 7.93
C ALA A 5 1.23 -1.23 9.00
N ALA A 6 2.13 -0.52 9.70
CA ALA A 6 2.89 -1.10 10.81
C ALA A 6 1.99 -1.51 11.99
N LEU A 7 0.94 -0.73 12.30
CA LEU A 7 -0.08 -1.15 13.27
C LEU A 7 -0.76 -2.44 12.83
N TYR A 8 -1.18 -2.53 11.56
CA TYR A 8 -1.89 -3.71 11.06
C TYR A 8 -1.02 -4.97 11.13
N ALA A 9 0.26 -4.86 10.76
CA ALA A 9 1.23 -5.95 10.92
C ALA A 9 1.41 -6.35 12.40
N ALA A 10 1.57 -5.38 13.29
CA ALA A 10 1.70 -5.65 14.72
C ALA A 10 0.44 -6.33 15.33
N LEU A 11 -0.75 -5.99 14.83
CA LEU A 11 -2.00 -6.63 15.26
C LEU A 11 -2.14 -8.07 14.75
N ASP A 12 -1.63 -8.35 13.56
CA ASP A 12 -1.64 -9.69 12.96
C ASP A 12 -0.63 -10.63 13.66
N GLU A 13 0.54 -10.11 14.00
CA GLU A 13 1.58 -10.83 14.74
C GLU A 13 1.24 -11.04 16.23
N ALA A 14 0.34 -10.23 16.80
CA ALA A 14 0.01 -10.27 18.22
C ALA A 14 -0.72 -11.56 18.63
N THR A 15 -0.12 -12.28 19.58
CA THR A 15 -0.64 -13.56 20.08
C THR A 15 -1.63 -13.44 21.23
N GLY A 16 -1.60 -12.32 21.98
CA GLY A 16 -2.49 -12.04 23.11
C GLY A 16 -3.38 -10.82 22.94
N THR A 17 -4.45 -10.74 23.74
CA THR A 17 -5.32 -9.56 23.80
C THR A 17 -4.57 -8.33 24.30
N ASP A 18 -3.72 -8.50 25.32
CA ASP A 18 -2.95 -7.39 25.89
C ASP A 18 -1.94 -6.82 24.89
N ASP A 19 -1.27 -7.68 24.11
CA ASP A 19 -0.38 -7.25 23.02
C ASP A 19 -1.10 -6.38 21.99
N LYS A 20 -2.35 -6.74 21.65
CA LYS A 20 -3.19 -5.96 20.73
C LYS A 20 -3.58 -4.62 21.33
N VAL A 21 -3.97 -4.60 22.61
CA VAL A 21 -4.31 -3.36 23.32
C VAL A 21 -3.09 -2.42 23.37
N ASP A 22 -1.90 -2.95 23.66
CA ASP A 22 -0.66 -2.18 23.69
C ASP A 22 -0.28 -1.63 22.31
N ALA A 23 -0.46 -2.41 21.24
CA ALA A 23 -0.25 -1.94 19.87
C ALA A 23 -1.19 -0.79 19.50
N LEU A 24 -2.48 -0.92 19.83
CA LEU A 24 -3.47 0.13 19.62
C LEU A 24 -3.15 1.38 20.43
N ALA A 25 -2.83 1.23 21.72
CA ALA A 25 -2.51 2.35 22.61
C ALA A 25 -1.29 3.12 22.10
N ARG A 26 -0.21 2.43 21.70
CA ARG A 26 0.98 3.04 21.12
C ARG A 26 0.66 3.82 19.84
N TYR A 27 -0.14 3.24 18.96
CA TYR A 27 -0.52 3.92 17.72
C TYR A 27 -1.36 5.17 17.97
N PHE A 28 -2.41 5.06 18.78
CA PHE A 28 -3.32 6.19 19.05
C PHE A 28 -2.68 7.31 19.86
N ALA A 29 -1.65 7.01 20.67
CA ALA A 29 -0.88 8.04 21.37
C ALA A 29 0.02 8.86 20.43
N ALA A 30 0.49 8.28 19.34
CA ALA A 30 1.43 8.92 18.40
C ALA A 30 0.76 9.48 17.14
N ALA A 31 -0.38 8.93 16.72
CA ALA A 31 -1.05 9.31 15.48
C ALA A 31 -1.74 10.69 15.59
N PRO A 32 -1.68 11.52 14.53
CA PRO A 32 -2.52 12.71 14.43
C PRO A 32 -4.01 12.36 14.62
N PRO A 33 -4.83 13.24 15.22
CA PRO A 33 -6.25 12.95 15.47
C PRO A 33 -7.04 12.54 14.22
N SER A 34 -6.71 13.11 13.06
CA SER A 34 -7.30 12.76 11.77
C SER A 34 -6.92 11.34 11.32
N ASP A 35 -5.65 10.94 11.46
CA ASP A 35 -5.20 9.56 11.18
C ASP A 35 -5.79 8.56 12.16
N ALA A 36 -5.92 8.94 13.43
CA ALA A 36 -6.55 8.12 14.47
C ALA A 36 -8.03 7.85 14.15
N ALA A 37 -8.78 8.87 13.74
CA ALA A 37 -10.19 8.72 13.37
C ALA A 37 -10.37 7.73 12.20
N TRP A 38 -9.54 7.84 11.16
CA TRP A 38 -9.58 6.92 10.03
C TRP A 38 -9.10 5.52 10.38
N ALA A 39 -8.06 5.38 11.19
CA ALA A 39 -7.60 4.08 11.68
C ALA A 39 -8.71 3.36 12.45
N LEU A 40 -9.39 4.07 13.37
CA LEU A 40 -10.52 3.52 14.11
C LEU A 40 -11.68 3.11 13.18
N PHE A 41 -11.99 3.93 12.17
CA PHE A 41 -13.01 3.60 11.17
C PHE A 41 -12.74 2.24 10.50
N PHE A 42 -11.50 2.00 10.06
CA PHE A 42 -11.15 0.73 9.41
C PHE A 42 -11.09 -0.45 10.39
N LEU A 43 -10.60 -0.23 11.62
CA LEU A 43 -10.50 -1.27 12.65
C LEU A 43 -11.88 -1.71 13.18
N ASP A 44 -12.89 -0.82 13.14
CA ASP A 44 -14.30 -1.14 13.41
C ASP A 44 -14.95 -1.99 12.28
N GLY A 45 -14.16 -2.44 11.30
CA GLY A 45 -14.62 -3.25 10.18
C GLY A 45 -15.35 -2.47 9.09
N ARG A 46 -15.39 -1.14 9.18
CA ARG A 46 -16.04 -0.31 8.16
C ARG A 46 -15.16 -0.24 6.92
N LYS A 47 -15.83 -0.24 5.77
CA LYS A 47 -15.17 -0.19 4.47
C LYS A 47 -15.65 1.02 3.69
N LEU A 48 -14.74 1.62 2.94
CA LEU A 48 -15.13 2.56 1.90
C LEU A 48 -15.75 1.78 0.73
N PRO A 49 -16.80 2.30 0.09
CA PRO A 49 -17.32 1.73 -1.14
C PRO A 49 -16.20 1.74 -2.18
N GLN A 50 -16.15 0.69 -2.98
CA GLN A 50 -15.08 0.43 -3.93
C GLN A 50 -15.09 1.51 -5.03
N PRO A 51 -14.08 2.42 -5.08
CA PRO A 51 -14.06 3.50 -6.07
C PRO A 51 -13.59 3.02 -7.45
N VAL A 52 -12.84 1.92 -7.50
CA VAL A 52 -12.26 1.38 -8.73
C VAL A 52 -12.62 -0.10 -8.88
N PRO A 53 -13.15 -0.52 -10.04
CA PRO A 53 -13.41 -1.92 -10.34
C PRO A 53 -12.16 -2.79 -10.21
N THR A 54 -12.30 -3.97 -9.59
CA THR A 54 -11.21 -4.94 -9.38
C THR A 54 -10.49 -5.31 -10.68
N ARG A 55 -11.20 -5.32 -11.82
CA ARG A 55 -10.62 -5.58 -13.14
C ARG A 55 -9.52 -4.58 -13.52
N LEU A 56 -9.74 -3.29 -13.23
CA LEU A 56 -8.74 -2.25 -13.53
C LEU A 56 -7.53 -2.38 -12.62
N LEU A 57 -7.72 -2.72 -11.34
CA LEU A 57 -6.60 -2.97 -10.43
C LEU A 57 -5.68 -4.09 -10.91
N ARG A 58 -6.24 -5.21 -11.39
CA ARG A 58 -5.45 -6.31 -11.98
C ARG A 58 -4.68 -5.85 -13.21
N GLN A 59 -5.35 -5.11 -14.09
CA GLN A 59 -4.76 -4.61 -15.32
C GLN A 59 -3.56 -3.70 -15.02
N TRP A 60 -3.77 -2.67 -14.20
CA TRP A 60 -2.71 -1.72 -13.86
C TRP A 60 -1.57 -2.39 -13.09
N ALA A 61 -1.86 -3.33 -12.19
CA ALA A 61 -0.82 -4.04 -11.49
C ALA A 61 0.03 -4.92 -12.42
N ALA A 62 -0.58 -5.57 -13.41
CA ALA A 62 0.16 -6.33 -14.43
C ALA A 62 1.02 -5.41 -15.30
N GLU A 63 0.48 -4.27 -15.72
CA GLU A 63 1.20 -3.24 -16.49
C GLU A 63 2.39 -2.68 -15.70
N GLU A 64 2.19 -2.27 -14.45
CA GLU A 64 3.24 -1.71 -13.57
C GLU A 64 4.32 -2.71 -13.19
N SER A 65 3.97 -3.98 -13.00
CA SER A 65 4.94 -5.05 -12.72
C SER A 65 5.63 -5.59 -13.99
N GLY A 66 5.20 -5.16 -15.18
CA GLY A 66 5.76 -5.62 -16.45
C GLY A 66 5.49 -7.10 -16.74
N VAL A 67 4.50 -7.70 -16.09
CA VAL A 67 4.14 -9.12 -16.30
C VAL A 67 2.95 -9.25 -17.25
N PRO A 68 2.93 -10.25 -18.13
CA PRO A 68 1.77 -10.49 -18.98
C PRO A 68 0.56 -10.91 -18.14
N ALA A 69 -0.64 -10.57 -18.60
CA ALA A 69 -1.89 -10.81 -17.85
C ALA A 69 -2.11 -12.28 -17.46
N TRP A 70 -1.66 -13.23 -18.28
CA TRP A 70 -1.77 -14.65 -17.94
C TRP A 70 -0.88 -15.02 -16.74
N LEU A 71 0.34 -14.47 -16.66
CA LEU A 71 1.25 -14.74 -15.54
C LEU A 71 0.74 -14.08 -14.26
N PHE A 72 0.16 -12.88 -14.37
CA PHE A 72 -0.52 -12.24 -13.24
C PHE A 72 -1.63 -13.13 -12.68
N ALA A 73 -2.43 -13.75 -13.56
CA ALA A 73 -3.50 -14.65 -13.14
C ALA A 73 -2.97 -15.90 -12.42
N GLU A 74 -1.87 -16.48 -12.89
CA GLU A 74 -1.20 -17.61 -12.22
C GLU A 74 -0.63 -17.22 -10.85
N CYS A 75 0.03 -16.05 -10.74
CA CYS A 75 0.50 -15.53 -9.46
C CYS A 75 -0.65 -15.32 -8.49
N HIS A 76 -1.75 -14.73 -8.95
CA HIS A 76 -2.94 -14.53 -8.14
C HIS A 76 -3.58 -15.85 -7.70
N ALA A 77 -3.61 -16.86 -8.57
CA ALA A 77 -4.12 -18.18 -8.21
C ALA A 77 -3.25 -18.88 -7.16
N ALA A 78 -1.93 -18.68 -7.21
CA ALA A 78 -0.99 -19.25 -6.25
C ALA A 78 -1.05 -18.57 -4.87
N VAL A 79 -1.17 -17.24 -4.83
CA VAL A 79 -1.23 -16.44 -3.60
C VAL A 79 -2.62 -16.49 -2.96
N GLY A 80 -3.68 -16.47 -3.76
CA GLY A 80 -5.07 -16.52 -3.29
C GLY A 80 -5.67 -15.18 -2.85
N ASP A 81 -4.85 -14.14 -2.65
CA ASP A 81 -5.28 -12.77 -2.36
C ASP A 81 -4.77 -11.75 -3.39
N LEU A 82 -5.67 -10.87 -3.84
CA LEU A 82 -5.32 -9.86 -4.85
C LEU A 82 -4.43 -8.76 -4.28
N ALA A 83 -4.69 -8.29 -3.07
CA ALA A 83 -3.89 -7.21 -2.50
C ALA A 83 -2.45 -7.67 -2.27
N GLU A 84 -2.27 -8.89 -1.75
CA GLU A 84 -0.96 -9.53 -1.59
C GLU A 84 -0.27 -9.74 -2.93
N THR A 85 -0.97 -10.24 -3.94
CA THR A 85 -0.41 -10.42 -5.30
C THR A 85 0.12 -9.10 -5.86
N ILE A 86 -0.66 -8.02 -5.76
CA ILE A 86 -0.25 -6.70 -6.24
C ILE A 86 0.95 -6.19 -5.46
N ALA A 87 0.93 -6.31 -4.12
CA ALA A 87 2.01 -5.85 -3.25
C ALA A 87 3.34 -6.57 -3.58
N LEU A 88 3.30 -7.88 -3.82
CA LEU A 88 4.46 -8.67 -4.19
C LEU A 88 4.98 -8.27 -5.59
N LEU A 89 4.13 -8.30 -6.61
CA LEU A 89 4.58 -8.07 -8.00
C LEU A 89 5.08 -6.64 -8.22
N VAL A 90 4.34 -5.64 -7.75
CA VAL A 90 4.73 -4.23 -7.91
C VAL A 90 5.94 -3.90 -7.02
N GLY A 91 5.97 -4.44 -5.80
CA GLY A 91 7.09 -4.22 -4.86
C GLY A 91 8.42 -4.82 -5.35
N GLN A 92 8.39 -6.01 -5.97
CA GLN A 92 9.56 -6.61 -6.59
C GLN A 92 10.09 -5.74 -7.75
N GLN A 93 9.21 -5.24 -8.61
CA GLN A 93 9.60 -4.40 -9.73
C GLN A 93 10.21 -3.05 -9.29
N GLN A 94 9.65 -2.42 -8.25
CA GLN A 94 10.22 -1.19 -7.67
C GLN A 94 11.63 -1.42 -7.10
N THR A 95 11.84 -2.56 -6.43
CA THR A 95 13.16 -2.93 -5.88
C THR A 95 14.20 -3.10 -7.00
N GLN A 96 13.85 -3.83 -8.05
CA GLN A 96 14.73 -4.00 -9.22
C GLN A 96 15.04 -2.68 -9.92
N ASN A 97 14.06 -1.79 -10.06
CA ASN A 97 14.26 -0.47 -10.66
C ASN A 97 15.18 0.41 -9.82
N ALA A 98 15.09 0.35 -8.50
CA ALA A 98 15.98 1.07 -7.59
C ALA A 98 17.43 0.57 -7.73
N GLU A 99 17.63 -0.75 -7.76
CA GLU A 99 18.95 -1.38 -7.95
C GLU A 99 19.59 -1.02 -9.30
N ARG A 100 18.80 -1.04 -10.39
CA ARG A 100 19.25 -0.62 -11.73
C ARG A 100 19.64 0.86 -11.75
N ARG A 101 18.92 1.71 -11.02
CA ARG A 101 19.21 3.15 -10.94
C ARG A 101 20.53 3.41 -10.20
N THR A 102 20.81 2.67 -9.14
CA THR A 102 22.11 2.75 -8.44
C THR A 102 23.28 2.21 -9.27
N GLN A 103 23.01 1.30 -10.21
CA GLN A 103 24.04 0.75 -11.12
C GLN A 103 24.36 1.70 -12.28
N ASN A 104 23.37 2.49 -12.74
CA ASN A 104 23.51 3.37 -13.91
C ASN A 104 23.97 4.80 -13.57
N THR A 105 24.11 5.16 -12.28
CA THR A 105 24.50 6.52 -11.84
C THR A 105 25.95 6.91 -12.10
N ASP A 106 26.77 6.07 -12.75
CA ASP A 106 28.12 6.46 -13.21
C ASP A 106 28.11 7.17 -14.58
N THR A 107 26.98 7.25 -15.29
CA THR A 107 26.88 8.02 -16.53
C THR A 107 25.51 8.70 -16.70
N ALA A 108 25.58 10.03 -16.79
CA ALA A 108 24.56 10.97 -17.28
C ALA A 108 23.43 11.39 -16.31
N SER A 109 23.46 12.70 -16.09
CA SER A 109 22.50 13.61 -15.48
C SER A 109 21.11 13.56 -16.11
N GLU A 110 20.13 13.68 -15.20
CA GLU A 110 18.87 14.42 -15.32
C GLU A 110 18.05 14.18 -16.59
N GLU A 111 16.97 13.40 -16.44
CA GLU A 111 15.63 13.76 -16.93
C GLU A 111 14.62 12.68 -16.49
N SER A 112 13.82 12.97 -15.46
CA SER A 112 12.56 12.27 -15.19
C SER A 112 11.70 13.10 -14.25
N SER A 113 11.12 14.14 -14.82
CA SER A 113 9.91 14.77 -14.32
C SER A 113 8.73 13.86 -14.69
N ALA A 114 8.50 12.81 -13.89
CA ALA A 114 7.35 11.94 -14.03
C ALA A 114 6.66 11.85 -12.67
N PHE A 115 5.46 12.43 -12.61
CA PHE A 115 4.45 12.33 -11.54
C PHE A 115 4.99 11.84 -10.20
N SER A 116 5.51 12.76 -9.38
CA SER A 116 5.88 12.40 -8.01
C SER A 116 4.59 12.07 -7.24
N LEU A 117 4.26 10.79 -7.14
CA LEU A 117 3.48 10.26 -6.03
C LEU A 117 4.32 10.54 -4.78
N GLN A 118 4.28 11.77 -4.26
CA GLN A 118 4.72 12.03 -2.91
C GLN A 118 3.91 11.07 -2.05
N PRO A 119 4.53 10.07 -1.40
CA PRO A 119 3.78 9.14 -0.59
C PRO A 119 3.22 9.98 0.54
N SER A 120 1.91 10.23 0.55
CA SER A 120 1.28 10.90 1.67
C SER A 120 1.60 10.09 2.91
N ALA A 121 2.42 10.66 3.79
CA ALA A 121 2.91 9.94 4.97
C ALA A 121 1.72 9.54 5.88
N LEU A 122 0.63 10.32 5.81
CA LEU A 122 -0.55 10.24 6.65
C LEU A 122 -1.69 9.46 5.97
N LEU A 123 -2.46 8.74 6.78
CA LEU A 123 -3.63 7.94 6.34
C LEU A 123 -4.78 8.84 5.88
N HIS A 124 -5.12 9.86 6.67
CA HIS A 124 -6.25 10.75 6.43
C HIS A 124 -6.12 11.49 5.10
N GLU A 125 -4.92 11.97 4.77
CA GLU A 125 -4.65 12.68 3.52
C GLU A 125 -4.90 11.76 2.32
N TRP A 126 -4.43 10.51 2.40
CA TRP A 126 -4.65 9.54 1.34
C TRP A 126 -6.13 9.23 1.15
N VAL A 127 -6.85 9.00 2.25
CA VAL A 127 -8.29 8.72 2.19
C VAL A 127 -9.06 9.92 1.64
N GLU A 128 -8.86 11.11 2.19
CA GLU A 128 -9.67 12.29 1.90
C GLU A 128 -9.34 12.93 0.56
N GLN A 129 -8.05 12.96 0.18
CA GLN A 129 -7.61 13.66 -1.03
C GLN A 129 -7.42 12.73 -2.23
N ARG A 130 -7.28 11.41 -2.01
CA ARG A 130 -7.07 10.45 -3.12
C ARG A 130 -8.23 9.49 -3.29
N LEU A 131 -8.75 8.89 -2.23
CA LEU A 131 -9.81 7.89 -2.36
C LEU A 131 -11.22 8.48 -2.49
N LEU A 132 -11.60 9.39 -1.58
CA LEU A 132 -12.95 9.95 -1.57
C LEU A 132 -13.33 10.70 -2.86
N PRO A 133 -12.41 11.43 -3.53
CA PRO A 133 -12.72 12.14 -4.78
C PRO A 133 -12.94 11.22 -5.99
N LEU A 134 -12.57 9.94 -5.91
CA LEU A 134 -12.79 8.96 -6.98
C LEU A 134 -14.22 8.38 -6.98
N ARG A 135 -15.10 8.89 -6.11
CA ARG A 135 -16.52 8.54 -6.07
C ARG A 135 -17.34 9.30 -7.09
#